data_AF-A0A944S655-F1
#
_entry.id   AF-A0A944S655-F1
#
_cell.length_a   1.000
_cell.length_b   1.000
_cell.length_c   1.000
_cell.angle_alpha   90.00
_cell.angle_beta   90.00
_cell.angle_gamma   90.00
#
_symmetry.space_group_name_H-M   'P 1'
#
loop_
_entity.id
_entity.type
_entity.pdbx_description
1 polymer ?
#
loop_
_entity_poly.entity_id
_entity_poly.type
_entity_poly.pdbx_seq_one_letter_code
_entity_poly.pdbx_strand_id
1 'polypeptide(L)' 'MPDAEQQRRVCRTCGEKYPYPGHNSLATRTLCERCVEIPESTARVLRILRRRVDGLAKQVDKLGREDETE' A
#
# COMPACT_ATOMS: atom_id res chain seq x y z
N MET A 1 -30.54 -5.88 1.21
CA MET A 1 -29.51 -5.30 2.09
C MET A 1 -28.28 -5.15 1.24
N PRO A 2 -27.72 -3.95 1.01
CA PRO A 2 -26.58 -3.84 0.11
C PRO A 2 -25.44 -4.65 0.73
N ASP A 3 -25.02 -5.67 -0.01
CA ASP A 3 -23.83 -6.47 0.26
C ASP A 3 -22.72 -5.55 0.72
N ALA A 4 -22.12 -5.89 1.86
CA ALA A 4 -20.90 -5.28 2.33
C ALA A 4 -19.78 -5.64 1.36
N GLU A 5 -19.80 -5.00 0.19
CA GLU A 5 -18.74 -4.96 -0.78
C GLU A 5 -17.53 -4.51 0.02
N GLN A 6 -16.69 -5.49 0.35
CA GLN A 6 -15.55 -5.36 1.23
C GLN A 6 -14.71 -4.21 0.68
N GLN A 7 -14.88 -3.01 1.23
CA GLN A 7 -14.19 -1.81 0.75
C GLN A 7 -12.71 -2.04 1.02
N ARG A 8 -12.02 -2.62 0.04
CA ARG A 8 -10.59 -2.91 0.10
C ARG A 8 -9.89 -1.58 0.33
N ARG A 9 -9.38 -1.38 1.54
CA ARG A 9 -8.64 -0.18 1.92
C ARG A 9 -7.20 -0.34 1.47
N VAL A 10 -6.57 0.77 1.12
CA VAL A 10 -5.15 0.79 0.78
C VAL A 10 -4.38 1.24 2.01
N CYS A 11 -3.41 0.45 2.44
CA CYS A 11 -2.58 0.82 3.57
C CYS A 11 -1.71 2.03 3.22
N ARG A 12 -1.71 3.04 4.10
CA ARG A 12 -0.87 4.23 3.90
C ARG A 12 0.62 3.91 3.98
N THR A 13 1.01 2.88 4.75
CA THR A 13 2.41 2.51 4.98
C THR A 13 2.93 1.56 3.89
N CYS A 14 2.39 0.35 3.78
CA CYS A 14 2.86 -0.64 2.78
C CYS A 14 2.20 -0.51 1.40
N GLY A 15 0.98 0.05 1.32
CA GLY A 15 0.25 0.16 0.03
C GLY A 15 -0.57 -1.02 -0.38
N GLU A 16 -0.52 -2.05 0.43
CA GLU A 16 -1.28 -3.26 0.19
C GLU A 16 -2.77 -2.97 0.36
N LYS A 17 -3.57 -3.55 -0.54
CA LYS A 17 -5.04 -3.53 -0.42
C LYS A 17 -5.42 -4.58 0.61
N TYR A 18 -6.05 -4.16 1.70
CA TYR A 18 -6.51 -5.04 2.77
C TYR A 18 -8.03 -4.94 2.93
N PRO A 19 -8.70 -6.03 3.34
CA PRO A 19 -10.13 -5.99 3.63
C PRO A 19 -10.40 -4.97 4.74
N TYR A 20 -11.57 -4.33 4.70
CA TYR A 20 -11.95 -3.40 5.75
C TYR A 20 -11.94 -4.14 7.10
N PRO A 21 -11.37 -3.55 8.17
CA PRO A 21 -11.31 -4.20 9.46
C PRO A 21 -12.71 -4.58 9.93
N GLY A 22 -12.96 -5.88 10.06
CA GLY A 22 -14.14 -6.41 10.76
C GLY A 22 -13.97 -6.33 12.27
N HIS A 23 -15.01 -6.74 13.02
CA HIS A 23 -14.87 -6.91 14.47
C HIS A 23 -13.68 -7.83 14.79
N ASN A 24 -12.77 -7.38 15.66
CA ASN A 24 -11.50 -8.02 16.06
C ASN A 24 -10.30 -7.87 15.11
N SER A 25 -10.38 -7.08 14.05
CA SER A 25 -9.19 -6.77 13.25
C SER A 25 -8.33 -5.71 13.96
N LEU A 26 -7.02 -5.94 14.02
CA LEU A 26 -6.04 -4.97 14.50
C LEU A 26 -5.80 -3.85 13.47
N ALA A 27 -6.38 -3.95 12.27
CA ALA A 27 -6.24 -2.95 11.24
C ALA A 27 -7.08 -1.72 11.57
N THR A 28 -6.52 -0.56 11.28
CA THR A 28 -7.23 0.72 11.39
C THR A 28 -7.78 1.12 10.03
N ARG A 29 -8.55 2.22 9.99
CA ARG A 29 -9.10 2.77 8.73
C ARG A 29 -8.02 3.14 7.71
N THR A 30 -6.76 3.30 8.12
CA THR A 30 -5.64 3.79 7.29
C THR A 30 -4.42 2.88 7.28
N LEU A 31 -4.30 1.94 8.23
CA LEU A 31 -3.19 1.00 8.35
C LEU A 31 -3.70 -0.43 8.39
N CYS A 32 -3.00 -1.35 7.71
CA CYS A 32 -3.27 -2.78 7.85
C CYS A 32 -2.74 -3.31 9.19
N GLU A 33 -3.12 -4.54 9.55
CA GLU A 33 -2.73 -5.20 10.81
C GLU A 33 -1.20 -5.25 10.98
N ARG A 34 -0.46 -5.49 9.89
CA ARG A 34 1.01 -5.56 9.93
C ARG A 34 1.67 -4.19 10.14
N CYS A 35 1.01 -3.11 9.71
CA CYS A 35 1.57 -1.77 9.77
C CYS A 35 1.11 -0.98 10.99
N VAL A 36 0.13 -1.47 11.74
CA VAL A 36 -0.35 -0.80 12.97
C VAL A 36 0.66 -0.94 14.11
N GLU A 37 1.40 -2.05 14.16
CA GLU A 37 2.41 -2.33 15.20
C GLU A 37 3.73 -1.60 14.94
N ILE A 38 3.89 -0.99 13.77
CA ILE A 38 5.13 -0.30 13.40
C ILE A 38 5.15 1.09 14.05
N PRO A 39 6.24 1.45 14.76
CA PRO A 39 6.41 2.79 15.30
C PRO A 39 6.27 3.87 14.22
N GLU A 40 5.67 5.02 14.56
CA GLU A 40 5.39 6.07 13.58
C GLU A 40 6.66 6.55 12.85
N SER A 41 7.79 6.63 13.56
CA SER A 41 9.10 6.98 13.01
C SER A 41 9.51 6.04 11.89
N THR A 42 9.41 4.73 12.11
CA THR A 42 9.69 3.68 11.12
C THR A 42 8.67 3.70 9.99
N ALA A 43 7.37 3.84 10.31
CA ALA A 43 6.30 3.92 9.32
C ALA A 43 6.44 5.13 8.38
N ARG A 44 7.03 6.23 8.86
CA ARG A 44 7.35 7.41 8.03
C ARG A 44 8.45 7.09 7.02
N VAL A 45 9.52 6.42 7.45
CA VAL A 45 10.61 6.01 6.55
C VAL A 45 10.09 5.04 5.49
N LEU A 46 9.29 4.04 5.89
CA LEU A 46 8.68 3.08 4.96
C LEU A 46 7.81 3.77 3.91
N ARG A 47 7.03 4.79 4.29
CA ARG A 47 6.25 5.59 3.34
C ARG A 47 7.11 6.33 2.31
N ILE A 48 8.25 6.88 2.74
CA ILE A 48 9.18 7.57 1.84
C ILE A 48 9.82 6.57 0.89
N LEU A 49 10.31 5.45 1.42
CA LEU A 49 10.93 4.39 0.63
C LEU A 49 9.95 3.84 -0.41
N ARG A 50 8.72 3.54 0.00
CA ARG A 50 7.67 3.10 -0.92
C ARG A 50 7.46 4.09 -2.06
N ARG A 51 7.32 5.38 -1.79
CA ARG A 51 7.13 6.39 -2.86
C ARG A 51 8.31 6.41 -3.83
N ARG A 52 9.53 6.23 -3.33
CA ARG A 52 10.73 6.15 -4.16
C ARG A 52 10.73 4.89 -5.01
N VAL A 53 10.41 3.74 -4.42
CA VAL A 53 10.30 2.45 -5.14
C VAL A 53 9.20 2.51 -6.19
N ASP A 54 8.02 3.04 -5.87
CA ASP A 54 6.92 3.21 -6.84
C ASP A 54 7.32 4.14 -7.98
N GLY A 55 8.08 5.22 -7.69
CA GLY A 55 8.61 6.12 -8.71
C GLY A 55 9.65 5.44 -9.61
N LEU A 56 10.56 4.68 -9.02
CA LEU A 56 11.58 3.91 -9.74
C LEU A 56 10.94 2.81 -10.58
N ALA A 57 9.96 2.07 -10.05
CA ALA A 57 9.24 1.03 -10.77
C ALA A 57 8.55 1.57 -12.02
N LYS A 58 7.94 2.76 -11.94
CA LYS A 58 7.37 3.44 -13.10
C LYS A 58 8.41 3.88 -14.12
N GLN A 59 9.58 4.33 -13.68
CA GLN A 59 10.67 4.69 -14.58
C GLN A 59 11.23 3.46 -15.29
N VAL A 60 11.39 2.35 -14.56
CA VAL A 60 11.83 1.07 -15.14
C VAL A 60 10.79 0.52 -16.11
N ASP A 61 9.49 0.55 -15.79
CA ASP A 61 8.42 0.15 -16.71
C ASP A 61 8.41 1.03 -17.98
N LYS A 62 8.67 2.33 -17.84
CA LYS A 62 8.78 3.23 -18.98
C LYS A 62 9.98 2.86 -19.86
N LEU A 63 11.17 2.70 -19.27
CA LEU A 63 12.40 2.35 -19.99
C LEU A 63 12.29 0.98 -20.66
N GLY A 64 11.70 -0.01 -19.99
CA GLY A 64 11.50 -1.35 -20.56
C GLY A 64 10.59 -1.35 -21.79
N ARG A 65 9.56 -0.47 -21.82
CA ARG A 65 8.71 -0.28 -23.01
C ARG A 65 9.41 0.49 -24.12
N GLU A 66 10.32 1.40 -23.76
CA GLU A 66 11.14 2.13 -24.73
C GLU A 66 12.13 1.17 -25.43
N ASP A 67 12.70 0.20 -24.72
CA ASP A 67 13.59 -0.86 -25.27
C ASP A 67 12.88 -1.86 -26.21
N GLU A 68 11.60 -2.19 -25.99
CA GLU A 68 10.85 -3.14 -26.83
C GLU A 68 10.42 -2.57 -28.20
N THR A 69 10.66 -1.28 -28.46
CA THR A 69 10.19 -0.60 -29.68
C THR A 69 11.31 -0.29 -30.68
N GLU A 70 12.57 -0.67 -30.41
CA GLU A 70 13.71 -0.56 -31.34
C GLU A 70 14.03 -1.86 -32.10
#